data_AF-A0A2A6R0U9-F1
#
_entry.id   AF-A0A2A6R0U9-F1
#
_cell.length_a   1.000
_cell.length_b   1.000
_cell.length_c   1.000
_cell.angle_alpha   90.00
_cell.angle_beta   90.00
_cell.angle_gamma   90.00
#
_symmetry.space_group_name_H-M   'P 1'
#
loop_
_entity.id
_entity.type
_entity.pdbx_description
1 polymer ?
#
loop_
_entity_poly.entity_id
_entity_poly.type
_entity_poly.pdbx_seq_one_letter_code
_entity_poly.pdbx_strand_id
1 'polypeptide(L)'
;MEWQLQDAKNRFSKLVQKARDEGPQVVTLRGERTAVVLSARDYDALRTGRPTLVDDLLGGPAWDDDLAGAAEARAKIPSRSVTF
;
A
#
# COMPACT_ATOMS: atom_id res chain seq x y z
N MET A 1 5.74 6.56 21.18
CA MET A 1 4.68 6.54 22.22
C MET A 1 3.82 5.32 21.96
N GLU A 2 3.70 4.43 22.94
CA GLU A 2 3.01 3.13 22.80
C GLU A 2 1.77 3.10 23.68
N TRP A 3 0.69 2.51 23.16
CA TRP A 3 -0.59 2.38 23.82
C TRP A 3 -0.90 0.90 24.03
N GLN A 4 -1.26 0.49 25.25
CA GLN A 4 -1.91 -0.81 25.40
C GLN A 4 -3.30 -0.75 24.77
N LEU A 5 -3.76 -1.84 24.16
CA LEU A 5 -5.03 -1.89 23.44
C LEU A 5 -6.22 -1.41 24.28
N GLN A 6 -6.23 -1.73 25.58
CA GLN A 6 -7.26 -1.27 26.52
C GLN A 6 -7.27 0.25 26.71
N ASP A 7 -6.10 0.88 26.79
CA ASP A 7 -5.97 2.34 26.93
C ASP A 7 -6.33 3.05 25.64
N ALA A 8 -5.92 2.49 24.50
CA ALA A 8 -6.30 2.95 23.18
C ALA A 8 -7.83 2.95 23.02
N LYS A 9 -8.51 1.88 23.44
CA LYS A 9 -9.98 1.79 23.42
C LYS A 9 -10.63 2.87 24.30
N ASN A 10 -10.15 3.03 25.53
CA ASN A 10 -10.76 3.95 26.49
C ASN A 10 -10.50 5.44 26.15
N ARG A 11 -9.45 5.73 25.38
CA ARG A 11 -9.01 7.10 25.06
C ARG A 11 -8.82 7.30 23.56
N PHE A 12 -9.67 6.66 22.76
CA PHE A 12 -9.53 6.62 21.31
C PHE A 12 -9.46 8.01 20.67
N SER A 13 -10.28 8.96 21.14
CA SER A 13 -10.24 10.35 20.64
C SER A 13 -8.88 11.02 20.86
N LYS A 14 -8.23 10.77 22.01
CA LYS A 14 -6.89 11.31 22.30
C LYS A 14 -5.81 10.62 21.48
N LEU A 15 -5.95 9.31 21.25
CA LEU A 15 -5.07 8.55 20.36
C LEU A 15 -5.11 9.12 18.94
N VAL A 16 -6.32 9.38 18.41
CA VAL A 16 -6.49 9.98 17.07
C VAL A 16 -5.94 11.40 17.01
N GLN A 17 -6.18 12.23 18.04
CA GLN A 17 -5.60 13.57 18.10
C GLN A 17 -4.06 13.52 18.06
N LYS A 18 -3.44 12.64 18.84
CA LYS A 18 -1.98 12.44 18.81
C LYS A 18 -1.50 11.90 17.47
N ALA A 19 -2.23 10.97 16.85
CA ALA A 19 -1.90 10.48 15.52
C ALA A 19 -1.88 11.60 14.46
N ARG A 20 -2.78 12.59 14.61
CA ARG A 20 -2.87 13.75 13.73
C ARG A 20 -1.82 14.83 14.01
N ASP A 21 -1.58 15.13 15.29
CA ASP A 21 -0.81 16.31 15.69
C ASP A 21 0.66 15.98 16.02
N GLU A 22 0.95 14.75 16.47
CA GLU A 22 2.29 14.29 16.88
C GLU A 22 2.84 13.18 15.97
N GLY A 23 2.03 12.64 15.05
CA GLY A 23 2.40 11.57 14.13
C GLY A 23 2.07 10.16 14.63
N PRO A 24 2.58 9.10 13.97
CA PRO A 24 2.12 7.73 14.13
C PRO A 24 2.11 7.22 15.59
N GLN A 25 1.00 6.58 15.99
CA GLN A 25 0.84 6.04 17.34
C GLN A 25 0.82 4.51 17.31
N VAL A 26 1.61 3.87 18.15
CA VAL A 26 1.71 2.40 18.20
C VAL A 26 0.74 1.84 19.22
N VAL A 27 -0.02 0.81 18.84
CA VAL A 27 -0.89 0.04 19.73
C VAL A 27 -0.30 -1.36 19.94
N THR A 28 -0.25 -1.76 21.20
CA THR A 28 0.30 -3.02 21.68
C THR A 28 -0.79 -3.91 22.27
N LEU A 29 -0.66 -5.22 22.10
CA LEU A 29 -1.50 -6.22 22.75
C LEU A 29 -0.58 -7.19 23.50
N ARG A 30 -0.75 -7.26 24.83
CA ARG A 30 0.12 -8.06 25.71
C ARG A 30 1.62 -7.68 25.56
N GLY A 31 1.90 -6.39 25.35
CA GLY A 31 3.25 -5.87 25.14
C GLY A 31 3.77 -5.96 23.70
N GLU A 32 3.10 -6.72 22.82
CA GLU A 32 3.54 -6.89 21.43
C GLU A 32 2.95 -5.82 20.51
N ARG A 33 3.79 -5.21 19.68
CA ARG A 33 3.37 -4.21 18.69
C ARG A 33 2.43 -4.84 17.66
N THR A 34 1.15 -4.47 17.72
CA THR A 34 0.09 -5.14 16.96
C THR A 34 -0.51 -4.24 15.88
N ALA A 35 -0.62 -2.93 16.14
CA ALA A 35 -1.17 -1.99 15.16
C ALA A 35 -0.49 -0.62 15.25
N VAL A 36 -0.66 0.18 14.19
CA VAL A 36 -0.23 1.58 14.14
C VAL A 36 -1.39 2.42 13.65
N VAL A 37 -1.70 3.49 14.37
CA VAL A 37 -2.70 4.48 13.98
C VAL A 37 -1.98 5.66 13.34
N LEU A 38 -2.39 5.98 12.11
CA LEU A 38 -1.91 7.11 11.32
C LEU A 38 -3.03 8.14 11.17
N SER A 39 -2.66 9.40 10.97
CA SER A 39 -3.63 10.37 10.49
C SER A 39 -4.09 9.99 9.07
N ALA A 40 -5.32 10.35 8.70
CA ALA A 40 -5.82 10.10 7.35
C ALA A 40 -4.91 10.75 6.28
N ARG A 41 -4.44 11.97 6.54
CA ARG A 41 -3.50 12.69 5.68
C ARG A 41 -2.21 11.90 5.45
N ASP A 42 -1.61 11.36 6.51
CA ASP A 42 -0.35 10.61 6.39
C ASP A 42 -0.57 9.27 5.68
N TYR A 43 -1.70 8.61 5.94
CA TYR A 43 -2.07 7.40 5.23
C TYR A 43 -2.28 7.66 3.73
N ASP A 44 -2.99 8.73 3.39
CA ASP A 44 -3.22 9.11 2.00
C ASP A 44 -1.92 9.48 1.30
N ALA A 45 -1.02 10.22 1.95
CA ALA A 45 0.29 10.55 1.42
C ALA A 45 1.15 9.30 1.12
N LEU A 46 1.10 8.29 2.00
CA LEU A 46 1.74 6.99 1.77
C LEU A 46 1.11 6.24 0.59
N ARG A 47 -0.18 6.44 0.34
CA ARG A 47 -0.92 5.78 -0.74
C ARG A 47 -0.70 6.47 -2.09
N THR A 48 -0.58 7.79 -2.11
CA THR A 48 -0.40 8.59 -3.34
C THR A 48 0.98 8.46 -3.98
N GLY A 49 1.94 7.82 -3.31
CA GLY A 49 3.29 7.57 -3.84
C GLY A 49 3.51 6.19 -4.46
N ARG A 50 2.46 5.38 -4.64
CA ARG A 50 2.56 4.08 -5.32
C ARG A 50 2.01 4.20 -6.74
N PRO A 51 2.87 4.43 -7.75
CA PRO A 51 2.47 4.26 -9.14
C PRO A 51 1.80 2.89 -9.31
N THR A 52 0.76 2.85 -10.14
CA THR A 52 0.23 1.57 -10.58
C THR A 52 1.30 0.86 -11.41
N LEU A 53 1.19 -0.46 -11.58
CA LEU A 53 2.08 -1.19 -12.50
C LEU A 53 2.09 -0.55 -13.89
N VAL A 54 0.97 0.01 -14.33
CA VAL A 54 0.86 0.71 -15.61
C VAL A 54 1.65 2.03 -15.58
N ASP A 55 1.49 2.84 -14.54
CA ASP A 55 2.24 4.10 -14.39
C ASP A 55 3.75 3.85 -14.31
N ASP A 56 4.17 2.77 -13.64
CA ASP A 56 5.57 2.36 -13.57
C ASP A 56 6.11 1.90 -14.93
N LEU A 57 5.36 1.08 -15.66
CA LEU A 57 5.76 0.59 -16.98
C LEU A 57 5.82 1.71 -18.03
N LEU A 58 4.98 2.74 -17.90
CA LEU A 58 4.90 3.88 -18.83
C LEU A 58 5.77 5.08 -18.41
N GLY A 59 6.16 5.18 -17.13
CA GLY A 59 7.02 6.25 -16.62
C GLY A 59 8.51 6.01 -16.86
N GLY A 60 8.90 4.80 -17.28
CA GLY A 60 10.27 4.45 -17.63
C GLY A 60 10.69 4.91 -19.04
N PRO A 61 11.94 4.60 -19.45
CA PRO A 61 12.40 4.81 -20.82
C PRO A 61 11.50 4.09 -21.83
N ALA A 62 11.45 4.61 -23.06
CA ALA A 62 10.77 3.93 -24.16
C ALA A 62 11.30 2.50 -24.32
N TRP A 63 10.40 1.58 -24.62
CA TRP A 63 10.77 0.19 -24.90
C TRP A 63 11.51 0.12 -26.23
N ASP A 64 12.47 -0.80 -26.33
CA ASP A 64 13.15 -1.04 -27.61
C ASP A 64 12.18 -1.68 -28.62
N ASP A 65 12.56 -1.58 -29.90
CA ASP A 65 11.71 -2.05 -31.01
C ASP A 65 11.44 -3.57 -30.93
N ASP A 66 12.39 -4.33 -30.39
CA ASP A 66 12.26 -5.78 -30.21
C ASP A 66 11.17 -6.11 -29.17
N LEU A 67 11.19 -5.46 -28.01
CA LEU A 67 10.21 -5.64 -26.95
C LEU A 67 8.83 -5.08 -27.36
N ALA A 68 8.80 -3.92 -28.02
CA ALA A 68 7.56 -3.34 -28.55
C ALA A 68 6.91 -4.28 -29.58
N GLY A 69 7.70 -4.81 -30.53
CA GLY A 69 7.22 -5.76 -31.53
C GLY A 69 6.71 -7.07 -30.91
N ALA A 70 7.38 -7.57 -29.86
CA ALA A 70 6.94 -8.76 -29.14
C ALA A 70 5.60 -8.54 -28.39
N ALA A 71 5.36 -7.35 -27.84
CA ALA A 71 4.11 -7.03 -27.15
C ALA A 71 2.91 -6.92 -28.11
N GLU A 72 3.13 -6.41 -29.32
CA GLU A 72 2.11 -6.32 -30.37
C GLU A 72 1.83 -7.67 -31.05
N ALA A 73 2.77 -8.61 -30.96
CA ALA A 73 2.62 -9.94 -31.53
C ALA A 73 1.48 -10.71 -30.84
N ARG A 74 0.34 -10.83 -31.53
CA ARG A 74 -0.78 -11.64 -31.05
C ARG A 74 -0.41 -13.12 -31.06
N ALA A 75 -0.19 -13.69 -29.88
CA ALA A 75 -0.11 -15.14 -29.71
C ALA A 75 -1.45 -15.78 -30.11
N LYS A 76 -1.41 -16.73 -31.06
CA LYS A 76 -2.59 -17.53 -31.46
C LYS A 76 -2.88 -18.69 -30.49
N ILE A 77 -2.09 -18.81 -29.43
CA ILE A 77 -2.19 -19.89 -28.45
C ILE A 77 -3.22 -19.46 -27.39
N PRO A 78 -4.17 -20.33 -27.02
CA PRO A 78 -5.10 -20.05 -25.93
C PRO A 78 -4.35 -19.73 -24.64
N SER A 79 -4.76 -18.68 -23.94
CA SER A 79 -4.18 -18.27 -22.64
C SER A 79 -4.41 -19.28 -21.50
N ARG A 80 -5.26 -20.27 -21.74
CA ARG A 80 -5.49 -21.41 -20.85
C ARG A 80 -5.41 -22.70 -21.63
N SER A 81 -4.79 -23.71 -21.04
CA SER A 81 -4.85 -25.08 -21.54
C SER A 81 -6.30 -25.55 -21.57
N VAL A 82 -6.78 -25.94 -22.75
CA VAL A 82 -8.07 -26.62 -22.88
C VAL A 82 -7.88 -28.03 -22.35
N THR A 83 -8.36 -28.27 -21.13
CA THR A 83 -8.44 -29.63 -20.58
C THR A 83 -9.67 -30.29 -21.18
N PHE A 84 -9.46 -31.37 -21.95
CA PHE A 84 -10.52 -32.26 -22.41
C PHE A 84 -10.81 -33.33 -21.36
#